data_AF-A0A9D7FYZ0-F1
#
_entry.id   AF-A0A9D7FYZ0-F1
#
_cell.length_a   1.000
_cell.length_b   1.000
_cell.length_c   1.000
_cell.angle_alpha   90.00
_cell.angle_beta   90.00
_cell.angle_gamma   90.00
#
_symmetry.space_group_name_H-M   'P 1'
#
loop_
_entity.id
_entity.type
_entity.pdbx_description
1 polymer ?
#
loop_
_entity_poly.entity_id
_entity_poly.type
_entity_poly.pdbx_seq_one_letter_code
_entity_poly.pdbx_strand_id
1 'polypeptide(L)'
;MRAAKSNDIWRALFNRKDRKLLELSVQYSDVTELGSGALSFSHPINLICGENGVGKSAAIWTLVKGMGLDGNLDGSHKLSRPKAESGTIAQASIKIKSYQTVPPTEQTCTFKDLVDGGGPPAVLVDPGLQVPHLLTTLRRDANLHDLLEGVKPISIVDSELEQVRELAGKDYQSIHIYEIDEYAELPVFPYFVVSYGGSEYDSLKMG
;
A
#
# COMPACT_ATOMS: atom_id res chain seq x y z
N MET A 1 4.13 -26.85 -8.86
CA MET A 1 3.38 -26.13 -9.92
C MET A 1 3.83 -24.65 -10.03
N ARG A 2 5.14 -24.35 -10.16
CA ARG A 2 5.65 -23.04 -9.69
C ARG A 2 6.24 -22.09 -10.75
N ALA A 3 7.15 -22.53 -11.61
CA ALA A 3 7.85 -21.59 -12.51
C ALA A 3 7.03 -21.16 -13.73
N ALA A 4 6.34 -22.11 -14.40
CA ALA A 4 5.57 -21.81 -15.61
C ALA A 4 4.38 -20.86 -15.33
N LYS A 5 3.59 -21.15 -14.30
CA LYS A 5 2.49 -20.26 -13.85
C LYS A 5 3.00 -18.89 -13.41
N SER A 6 4.13 -18.82 -12.69
CA SER A 6 4.74 -17.54 -12.31
C SER A 6 5.13 -16.71 -13.54
N ASN A 7 5.78 -17.34 -14.54
CA ASN A 7 6.13 -16.68 -15.80
C ASN A 7 4.90 -16.20 -16.57
N ASP A 8 3.81 -16.97 -16.57
CA ASP A 8 2.56 -16.56 -17.23
C ASP A 8 1.92 -15.36 -16.52
N ILE A 9 1.94 -15.32 -15.18
CA ILE A 9 1.46 -14.17 -14.40
C ILE A 9 2.32 -12.94 -14.71
N TRP A 10 3.65 -13.06 -14.72
CA TRP A 10 4.54 -11.96 -15.09
C TRP A 10 4.28 -11.47 -16.51
N ARG A 11 4.15 -12.38 -17.48
CA ARG A 11 3.80 -12.02 -18.87
C ARG A 11 2.46 -11.31 -18.95
N ALA A 12 1.44 -11.77 -18.23
CA ALA A 12 0.13 -11.13 -18.20
C ALA A 12 0.21 -9.71 -17.60
N LEU A 13 1.01 -9.54 -16.54
CA LEU A 13 1.24 -8.25 -15.90
C LEU A 13 1.99 -7.25 -16.80
N PHE A 14 3.05 -7.70 -17.50
CA PHE A 14 3.82 -6.83 -18.40
C PHE A 14 3.11 -6.53 -19.71
N ASN A 15 2.33 -7.48 -20.24
CA ASN A 15 1.60 -7.32 -21.50
C ASN A 15 0.19 -6.73 -21.32
N ARG A 16 -0.16 -6.28 -20.11
CA ARG A 16 -1.46 -5.66 -19.84
C ARG A 16 -1.66 -4.43 -20.72
N LYS A 17 -2.57 -4.55 -21.68
CA LYS A 17 -2.84 -3.50 -22.68
C LYS A 17 -3.52 -2.27 -22.08
N ASP A 18 -4.10 -2.38 -20.89
CA ASP A 18 -4.79 -1.36 -20.10
C ASP A 18 -3.88 -0.67 -19.07
N ARG A 19 -2.57 -1.01 -19.05
CA ARG A 19 -1.60 -0.35 -18.19
C ARG A 19 -1.52 1.14 -18.49
N LYS A 20 -1.97 1.95 -17.52
CA LYS A 20 -1.97 3.42 -17.62
C LYS A 20 -0.60 4.02 -17.30
N LEU A 21 0.05 3.60 -16.23
CA LEU A 21 1.35 4.17 -15.83
C LEU A 21 2.48 3.58 -16.69
N LEU A 22 3.16 4.41 -17.47
CA LEU A 22 4.31 4.00 -18.29
C LEU A 22 5.63 4.25 -17.55
N GLU A 23 5.78 5.43 -16.97
CA GLU A 23 7.01 5.85 -16.29
C GLU A 23 6.68 6.79 -15.13
N LEU A 24 7.42 6.65 -14.04
CA LEU A 24 7.46 7.58 -12.91
C LEU A 24 8.90 8.01 -12.74
N SER A 25 9.16 9.32 -12.70
CA SER A 25 10.47 9.89 -12.47
C SER A 25 10.41 11.01 -11.44
N VAL A 26 11.28 10.96 -10.43
CA VAL A 26 11.37 11.96 -9.35
C VAL A 26 12.83 12.34 -9.17
N GLN A 27 13.16 13.59 -9.49
CA GLN A 27 14.43 14.22 -9.21
C GLN A 27 14.37 14.98 -7.89
N TYR A 28 15.36 14.76 -7.04
CA TYR A 28 15.40 15.28 -5.69
C TYR A 28 16.79 15.84 -5.36
N SER A 29 16.81 16.80 -4.46
CA SER A 29 18.03 17.45 -3.98
C SER A 29 18.06 17.45 -2.45
N ASP A 30 19.23 17.18 -1.88
CA ASP A 30 19.53 17.32 -0.45
C ASP A 30 18.59 16.53 0.48
N VAL A 31 18.11 15.36 0.03
CA VAL A 31 17.27 14.48 0.84
C VAL A 31 18.13 13.76 1.87
N THR A 32 17.77 13.85 3.15
CA THR A 32 18.44 13.12 4.23
C THR A 32 18.56 11.63 3.89
N GLU A 33 19.73 11.03 4.11
CA GLU A 33 20.06 9.62 3.79
C GLU A 33 20.17 9.27 2.28
N LEU A 34 19.70 10.11 1.36
CA LEU A 34 19.78 9.86 -0.09
C LEU A 34 20.67 10.85 -0.86
N GLY A 35 20.91 12.04 -0.32
CA GLY A 35 21.60 13.12 -1.03
C GLY A 35 20.75 13.68 -2.17
N SER A 36 21.37 13.88 -3.34
CA SER A 36 20.74 14.43 -4.55
C SER A 36 20.80 13.41 -5.68
N GLY A 37 19.72 13.25 -6.43
CA GLY A 37 19.64 12.23 -7.46
C GLY A 37 18.28 12.13 -8.13
N ALA A 38 18.01 10.98 -8.74
CA ALA A 38 16.75 10.68 -9.39
C ALA A 38 16.30 9.23 -9.09
N LEU A 39 15.00 9.06 -8.88
CA LEU A 39 14.34 7.75 -8.85
C LEU A 39 13.50 7.62 -10.13
N SER A 40 13.66 6.53 -10.88
CA SER A 40 12.91 6.29 -12.10
C SER A 40 12.39 4.86 -12.16
N PHE A 41 11.11 4.70 -12.48
CA PHE A 41 10.39 3.44 -12.49
C PHE A 41 9.58 3.29 -13.77
N SER A 42 9.80 2.21 -14.51
CA SER A 42 9.13 1.94 -15.80
C SER A 42 8.39 0.60 -15.82
N HIS A 43 8.44 -0.16 -14.72
CA HIS A 43 7.76 -1.45 -14.58
C HIS A 43 6.51 -1.31 -13.70
N PRO A 44 5.51 -2.21 -13.85
CA PRO A 44 4.28 -2.14 -13.05
C PRO A 44 4.51 -2.47 -11.57
N ILE A 45 5.53 -3.29 -11.28
CA ILE A 45 5.97 -3.65 -9.94
C ILE A 45 7.45 -3.30 -9.86
N ASN A 46 7.82 -2.52 -8.85
CA ASN A 46 9.21 -2.16 -8.57
C ASN A 46 9.51 -2.52 -7.11
N LEU A 47 10.68 -3.08 -6.89
CA LEU A 47 11.10 -3.54 -5.57
C LEU A 47 12.31 -2.72 -5.12
N ILE A 48 12.24 -2.13 -3.93
CA ILE A 48 13.36 -1.43 -3.31
C ILE A 48 13.93 -2.34 -2.21
N CYS A 49 15.13 -2.85 -2.43
CA CYS A 49 15.84 -3.74 -1.50
C CYS A 49 17.13 -3.09 -1.00
N GLY A 50 17.59 -3.51 0.17
CA GLY A 50 18.85 -3.05 0.76
C GLY A 50 18.86 -3.28 2.27
N GLU A 51 20.05 -3.14 2.87
CA GLU A 51 20.24 -3.26 4.32
C GLU A 51 19.47 -2.19 5.09
N ASN A 52 19.33 -2.35 6.41
CA ASN A 52 18.70 -1.33 7.25
C ASN A 52 19.56 -0.07 7.28
N GLY A 53 18.93 1.11 7.24
CA GLY A 53 19.63 2.40 7.29
C GLY A 53 20.13 2.94 5.93
N VAL A 54 19.98 2.21 4.82
CA VAL A 54 20.41 2.68 3.48
C VAL A 54 19.47 3.67 2.81
N GLY A 55 18.46 4.21 3.51
CA GLY A 55 17.53 5.20 2.96
C GLY A 55 16.32 4.64 2.19
N LYS A 56 15.96 3.35 2.32
CA LYS A 56 14.77 2.77 1.65
C LYS A 56 13.49 3.55 1.96
N SER A 57 13.25 3.84 3.24
CA SER A 57 12.09 4.62 3.68
C SER A 57 12.16 6.06 3.16
N ALA A 58 13.36 6.67 3.16
CA ALA A 58 13.56 7.99 2.56
C ALA A 58 13.22 8.00 1.07
N ALA A 59 13.50 6.92 0.33
CA ALA A 59 13.18 6.80 -1.08
C ALA A 59 11.66 6.71 -1.32
N ILE A 60 10.95 5.91 -0.50
CA ILE A 60 9.48 5.84 -0.55
C ILE A 60 8.87 7.20 -0.25
N TRP A 61 9.31 7.89 0.81
CA TRP A 61 8.79 9.22 1.14
C TRP A 61 9.11 10.26 0.06
N THR A 62 10.29 10.21 -0.55
CA THR A 62 10.65 11.08 -1.69
C THR A 62 9.68 10.89 -2.85
N LEU A 63 9.25 9.65 -3.13
CA LEU A 63 8.23 9.37 -4.14
C LEU A 63 6.87 9.93 -3.74
N VAL A 64 6.43 9.72 -2.50
CA VAL A 64 5.17 10.27 -1.97
C VAL A 64 5.14 11.79 -2.10
N LYS A 65 6.24 12.48 -1.72
CA LYS A 65 6.42 13.92 -1.90
C LYS A 65 6.34 14.31 -3.38
N GLY A 66 7.11 13.62 -4.23
CA GLY A 66 7.16 13.87 -5.67
C GLY A 66 5.83 13.60 -6.38
N MET A 67 4.96 12.78 -5.79
CA MET A 67 3.60 12.54 -6.28
C MET A 67 2.56 13.54 -5.74
N GLY A 68 2.97 14.54 -4.96
CA GLY A 68 2.07 15.55 -4.40
C GLY A 68 1.16 15.01 -3.29
N LEU A 69 1.46 13.83 -2.73
CA LEU A 69 0.61 13.18 -1.72
C LEU A 69 0.81 13.76 -0.32
N ASP A 70 1.87 14.53 -0.07
CA ASP A 70 2.23 15.05 1.25
C ASP A 70 1.16 15.90 1.97
N GLY A 71 0.19 16.45 1.21
CA GLY A 71 -0.96 17.21 1.73
C GLY A 71 -2.32 16.58 1.48
N ASN A 72 -2.39 15.48 0.71
CA ASN A 72 -3.63 14.84 0.23
C ASN A 72 -3.76 13.38 0.70
N LEU A 73 -2.95 12.95 1.67
CA LEU A 73 -3.23 11.76 2.44
C LEU A 73 -4.45 12.07 3.31
N ASP A 74 -5.64 11.76 2.79
CA ASP A 74 -6.92 12.00 3.45
C ASP A 74 -6.89 11.61 4.94
N GLY A 75 -7.00 12.64 5.79
CA GLY A 75 -8.06 12.71 6.79
C GLY A 75 -7.98 11.89 8.08
N SER A 76 -7.23 10.80 8.21
CA SER A 76 -7.37 9.97 9.44
C SER A 76 -6.16 9.93 10.35
N HIS A 77 -4.92 10.06 9.86
CA HIS A 77 -3.79 9.95 10.77
C HIS A 77 -2.63 10.84 10.38
N LYS A 78 -2.34 11.83 11.24
CA LYS A 78 -1.03 12.50 11.35
C LYS A 78 0.01 11.48 11.82
N LEU A 79 0.22 10.42 11.05
CA LEU A 79 1.23 9.43 11.35
C LEU A 79 2.58 10.09 11.15
N SER A 80 3.38 10.05 12.21
CA SER A 80 4.60 10.83 12.30
C SER A 80 5.53 10.45 11.16
N ARG A 81 5.64 11.37 10.20
CA ARG A 81 6.68 11.41 9.17
C ARG A 81 8.01 11.00 9.82
N PRO A 82 8.79 10.07 9.24
CA PRO A 82 10.22 10.13 9.51
C PRO A 82 10.64 11.57 9.18
N LYS A 83 11.39 12.20 10.07
CA LYS A 83 11.95 13.54 9.88
C LYS A 83 12.88 13.56 8.66
N ALA A 84 12.33 13.46 7.45
CA ALA A 84 12.96 13.98 6.25
C ALA A 84 12.81 15.51 6.33
N GLU A 85 13.49 16.10 7.32
CA GLU A 85 13.51 17.53 7.65
C GLU A 85 14.39 18.32 6.67
N SER A 86 15.15 17.66 5.79
CA SER A 86 15.92 18.33 4.73
C SER A 86 15.76 17.60 3.40
N GLY A 87 15.35 18.33 2.37
CA GLY A 87 15.31 17.86 0.99
C GLY A 87 14.19 18.50 0.16
N THR A 88 14.49 18.85 -1.08
CA THR A 88 13.55 19.48 -2.01
C THR A 88 13.34 18.58 -3.22
N ILE A 89 12.08 18.41 -3.63
CA ILE A 89 11.78 17.81 -4.93
C ILE A 89 12.07 18.86 -6.00
N ALA A 90 13.10 18.63 -6.80
CA ALA A 90 13.49 19.54 -7.87
C ALA A 90 12.55 19.38 -9.08
N GLN A 91 12.17 18.14 -9.39
CA GLN A 91 11.26 17.82 -10.47
C GLN A 91 10.61 16.47 -10.21
N ALA A 92 9.34 16.32 -10.54
CA ALA A 92 8.69 15.02 -10.67
C ALA A 92 7.89 14.99 -11.96
N SER A 93 7.82 13.83 -12.59
CA SER A 93 6.99 13.60 -13.76
C SER A 93 6.44 12.18 -13.77
N ILE A 94 5.21 12.06 -14.25
CA ILE A 94 4.55 10.79 -14.48
C ILE A 94 4.14 10.73 -15.94
N LYS A 95 4.64 9.73 -16.65
CA LYS A 95 4.21 9.42 -18.01
C LYS A 95 3.10 8.38 -17.95
N ILE A 96 1.91 8.76 -18.41
CA ILE A 96 0.74 7.89 -18.49
C ILE A 96 0.28 7.69 -19.92
N LYS A 97 -0.36 6.55 -20.17
CA LYS A 97 -1.11 6.25 -21.38
C LYS A 97 -2.56 6.71 -21.18
N SER A 98 -2.98 7.72 -21.92
CA SER A 98 -4.35 8.21 -21.94
C SER A 98 -5.16 7.47 -22.99
N TYR A 99 -6.35 7.01 -22.60
CA TYR A 99 -7.34 6.38 -23.49
C TYR A 99 -8.51 7.31 -23.81
N GLN A 100 -8.40 8.60 -23.46
CA GLN A 100 -9.43 9.60 -23.78
C GLN A 100 -9.49 9.90 -25.29
N THR A 101 -8.46 9.51 -26.04
CA THR A 101 -8.32 9.66 -27.49
C THR A 101 -8.10 8.30 -28.15
N VAL A 102 -8.59 8.15 -29.40
CA VAL A 102 -8.31 6.99 -30.25
C VAL A 102 -7.49 7.48 -31.45
N PRO A 103 -6.22 7.07 -31.62
CA PRO A 103 -5.47 6.10 -30.80
C PRO A 103 -5.05 6.68 -29.43
N PRO A 104 -4.77 5.82 -28.43
CA PRO A 104 -4.30 6.25 -27.11
C PRO A 104 -3.04 7.10 -27.23
N THR A 105 -3.00 8.25 -26.56
CA THR A 105 -1.84 9.14 -26.55
C THR A 105 -1.07 9.04 -25.23
N GLU A 106 0.22 9.39 -25.28
CA GLU A 106 1.03 9.55 -24.08
C GLU A 106 0.83 10.95 -23.51
N GLN A 107 0.60 11.03 -22.20
CA GLN A 107 0.50 12.28 -21.46
C GLN A 107 1.59 12.28 -20.38
N THR A 108 2.20 13.44 -20.16
CA THR A 108 3.13 13.65 -19.06
C THR A 108 2.50 14.61 -18.06
N CYS A 109 2.30 14.14 -16.83
CA CYS A 109 1.93 14.97 -15.68
C CYS A 109 3.23 15.46 -15.03
N THR A 110 3.38 16.76 -14.88
CA THR A 110 4.51 17.38 -14.17
C THR A 110 4.24 17.45 -12.67
N PHE A 111 5.26 17.72 -11.86
CA PHE A 111 5.12 17.88 -10.41
C PHE A 111 4.00 18.87 -10.03
N LYS A 112 3.89 19.98 -10.77
CA LYS A 112 2.82 20.96 -10.56
C LYS A 112 1.44 20.32 -10.75
N ASP A 113 1.25 19.56 -11.82
CA ASP A 113 -0.01 18.87 -12.09
C ASP A 113 -0.35 17.83 -11.00
N LEU A 114 0.66 17.18 -10.42
CA LEU A 114 0.48 16.20 -9.34
C LEU A 114 0.04 16.87 -8.04
N VAL A 115 0.67 17.99 -7.67
CA VAL A 115 0.34 18.77 -6.48
C VAL A 115 -1.04 19.42 -6.61
N ASP A 116 -1.42 19.87 -7.80
CA ASP A 116 -2.73 20.47 -8.08
C ASP A 116 -3.86 19.42 -8.23
N GLY A 117 -3.57 18.13 -7.98
CA GLY A 117 -4.55 17.04 -8.03
C GLY A 117 -4.92 16.56 -9.43
N GLY A 118 -4.21 17.00 -10.47
CA GLY A 118 -4.37 16.56 -11.86
C GLY A 118 -3.63 15.27 -12.22
N GLY A 119 -2.92 14.67 -11.26
CA GLY A 119 -2.21 13.40 -11.42
C GLY A 119 -3.13 12.17 -11.39
N PRO A 120 -2.63 10.98 -11.77
CA PRO A 120 -3.34 9.73 -11.52
C PRO A 120 -3.53 9.52 -10.00
N PRO A 121 -4.62 8.86 -9.56
CA PRO A 121 -4.82 8.56 -8.16
C PRO A 121 -3.68 7.67 -7.65
N ALA A 122 -3.19 7.98 -6.46
CA ALA A 122 -2.12 7.25 -5.82
C ALA A 122 -2.42 7.05 -4.34
N VAL A 123 -2.04 5.87 -3.83
CA VAL A 123 -2.31 5.44 -2.45
C VAL A 123 -1.01 4.94 -1.86
N LEU A 124 -0.67 5.43 -0.67
CA LEU A 124 0.40 4.88 0.16
C LEU A 124 -0.20 3.88 1.14
N VAL A 125 0.25 2.63 1.08
CA VAL A 125 -0.09 1.61 2.07
C VAL A 125 1.14 1.37 2.94
N ASP A 126 1.06 1.76 4.22
CA ASP A 126 2.14 1.56 5.20
C ASP A 126 1.63 0.75 6.40
N PRO A 127 1.71 -0.60 6.33
CA PRO A 127 1.28 -1.47 7.41
C PRO A 127 2.09 -1.27 8.69
N GLY A 128 3.38 -0.91 8.57
CA GLY A 128 4.26 -0.70 9.72
C GLY A 128 3.82 0.45 10.61
N LEU A 129 3.06 1.38 10.04
CA LEU A 129 2.55 2.57 10.71
C LEU A 129 1.06 2.43 11.08
N GLN A 130 0.26 1.88 10.16
CA GLN A 130 -1.19 1.74 10.33
C GLN A 130 -1.56 0.64 11.33
N VAL A 131 -0.91 -0.52 11.27
CA VAL A 131 -1.28 -1.68 12.10
C VAL A 131 -1.02 -1.42 13.59
N PRO A 132 0.14 -0.88 14.03
CA PRO A 132 0.34 -0.61 15.46
C PRO A 132 -0.64 0.43 16.02
N HIS A 133 -1.00 1.44 15.23
CA HIS A 133 -1.99 2.43 15.62
C HIS A 133 -3.36 1.77 15.83
N LEU A 134 -3.82 0.99 14.85
CA LEU A 134 -5.05 0.22 14.92
C LEU A 134 -5.09 -0.69 16.16
N LEU A 135 -4.05 -1.51 16.36
CA LEU A 135 -3.98 -2.42 17.50
C LEU A 135 -3.96 -1.69 18.85
N THR A 136 -3.32 -0.52 18.93
CA THR A 136 -3.29 0.28 20.15
C THR A 136 -4.68 0.83 20.49
N THR A 137 -5.41 1.30 19.48
CA THR A 137 -6.79 1.79 19.65
C THR A 137 -7.71 0.66 20.10
N LEU A 138 -7.69 -0.49 19.41
CA LEU A 138 -8.53 -1.64 19.73
C LEU A 138 -8.24 -2.22 21.12
N ARG A 139 -6.96 -2.30 21.54
CA ARG A 139 -6.58 -2.82 22.86
C ARG A 139 -7.04 -1.96 24.03
N ARG A 140 -7.40 -0.70 23.78
CA ARG A 140 -7.90 0.22 24.82
C ARG A 140 -9.40 0.14 25.01
N ASP A 141 -10.12 -0.51 24.09
CA ASP A 141 -11.55 -0.65 24.17
C ASP A 141 -11.92 -1.93 24.95
N ALA A 142 -12.63 -1.73 26.06
CA ALA A 142 -13.14 -2.83 26.88
C ALA A 142 -14.35 -3.54 26.24
N ASN A 143 -15.05 -2.88 25.31
CA ASN A 143 -16.31 -3.32 24.71
C ASN A 143 -16.15 -3.72 23.23
N LEU A 144 -14.93 -4.03 22.78
CA LEU A 144 -14.68 -4.46 21.39
C LEU A 144 -15.53 -5.68 20.99
N HIS A 145 -15.89 -6.53 21.94
CA HIS A 145 -16.72 -7.70 21.66
C HIS A 145 -18.12 -7.32 21.17
N ASP A 146 -18.75 -6.32 21.81
CA ASP A 146 -20.08 -5.83 21.45
C ASP A 146 -20.11 -5.28 20.01
N LEU A 147 -19.01 -4.66 19.58
CA LEU A 147 -18.82 -4.18 18.21
C LEU A 147 -18.86 -5.34 17.21
N LEU A 148 -18.18 -6.45 17.52
CA LEU A 148 -18.10 -7.61 16.63
C LEU A 148 -19.42 -8.36 16.54
N GLU A 149 -20.23 -8.39 17.60
CA GLU A 149 -21.55 -9.04 17.58
C GLU A 149 -22.52 -8.37 16.58
N GLY A 150 -22.36 -7.07 16.36
CA GLY A 150 -23.16 -6.31 15.39
C GLY A 150 -22.74 -6.50 13.93
N VAL A 151 -21.56 -7.07 13.67
CA VAL A 151 -20.97 -7.16 12.34
C VAL A 151 -20.98 -8.60 11.85
N LYS A 152 -21.59 -8.84 10.69
CA LYS A 152 -21.62 -10.17 10.08
C LYS A 152 -20.24 -10.51 9.49
N PRO A 153 -19.60 -11.62 9.89
CA PRO A 153 -18.32 -12.00 9.33
C PRO A 153 -18.45 -12.49 7.89
N ILE A 154 -17.42 -12.18 7.10
CA ILE A 154 -17.14 -12.79 5.80
C ILE A 154 -16.26 -14.00 6.05
N SER A 155 -16.78 -15.20 5.81
CA SER A 155 -16.02 -16.44 5.89
C SER A 155 -15.35 -16.73 4.56
N ILE A 156 -14.04 -16.95 4.58
CA ILE A 156 -13.28 -17.34 3.40
C ILE A 156 -13.64 -18.78 3.01
N VAL A 157 -13.95 -19.01 1.73
CA VAL A 157 -14.29 -20.34 1.21
C VAL A 157 -13.04 -21.18 0.97
N ASP A 158 -13.17 -22.51 0.94
CA ASP A 158 -12.04 -23.45 0.83
C ASP A 158 -11.11 -23.16 -0.36
N SER A 159 -11.65 -22.74 -1.51
CA SER A 159 -10.85 -22.42 -2.69
C SER A 159 -9.95 -21.19 -2.53
N GLU A 160 -10.37 -20.25 -1.69
CA GLU A 160 -9.59 -19.05 -1.35
C GLU A 160 -8.65 -19.32 -0.17
N LEU A 161 -9.09 -20.16 0.77
CA LEU A 161 -8.29 -20.56 1.94
C LEU A 161 -6.97 -21.21 1.54
N GLU A 162 -6.98 -22.05 0.49
CA GLU A 162 -5.74 -22.65 -0.04
C GLU A 162 -4.75 -21.60 -0.54
N GLN A 163 -5.23 -20.53 -1.18
CA GLN A 163 -4.37 -19.43 -1.63
C GLN A 163 -3.79 -18.67 -0.43
N VAL A 164 -4.61 -18.43 0.59
CA VAL A 164 -4.14 -17.77 1.82
C VAL A 164 -3.09 -18.63 2.54
N ARG A 165 -3.28 -19.95 2.62
CA ARG A 165 -2.29 -20.87 3.19
C ARG A 165 -0.96 -20.82 2.45
N GLU A 166 -1.00 -20.80 1.12
CA GLU A 166 0.20 -20.68 0.28
C GLU A 166 0.90 -19.33 0.50
N LEU A 167 0.14 -18.23 0.56
CA LEU A 167 0.70 -16.87 0.74
C LEU A 167 1.25 -16.63 2.15
N ALA A 168 0.53 -17.06 3.19
CA ALA A 168 0.91 -16.84 4.58
C ALA A 168 1.93 -17.87 5.09
N GLY A 169 2.06 -19.01 4.42
CA GLY A 169 2.87 -20.14 4.90
C GLY A 169 2.32 -20.74 6.20
N LYS A 170 1.02 -20.61 6.44
CA LYS A 170 0.30 -21.08 7.63
C LYS A 170 -0.90 -21.92 7.22
N ASP A 171 -1.07 -23.06 7.86
CA ASP A 171 -2.18 -23.98 7.60
C ASP A 171 -3.46 -23.56 8.35
N TYR A 172 -4.01 -22.41 7.97
CA TYR A 172 -5.25 -21.88 8.56
C TYR A 172 -6.42 -22.83 8.28
N GLN A 173 -7.17 -23.18 9.32
CA GLN A 173 -8.34 -24.08 9.24
C GLN A 173 -9.60 -23.30 8.87
N SER A 174 -9.72 -22.06 9.32
CA SER A 174 -10.79 -21.12 8.98
C SER A 174 -10.29 -19.68 9.09
N ILE A 175 -10.93 -18.78 8.34
CA ILE A 175 -10.68 -17.34 8.40
C ILE A 175 -12.04 -16.62 8.33
N HIS A 176 -12.31 -15.80 9.34
CA HIS A 176 -13.44 -14.89 9.41
C HIS A 176 -12.93 -13.45 9.40
N ILE A 177 -13.49 -12.64 8.52
CA ILE A 177 -13.14 -11.22 8.36
C ILE A 177 -14.35 -10.40 8.75
N TYR A 178 -14.18 -9.52 9.74
CA TYR A 178 -15.17 -8.53 10.13
C TYR A 178 -14.71 -7.19 9.54
N GLU A 179 -15.48 -6.64 8.62
CA GLU A 179 -15.24 -5.29 8.09
C GLU A 179 -15.86 -4.30 9.06
N ILE A 180 -15.02 -3.61 9.83
CA ILE A 180 -15.46 -2.65 10.84
C ILE A 180 -15.53 -1.28 10.21
N ASP A 181 -16.74 -0.73 10.14
CA ASP A 181 -17.02 0.65 9.78
C ASP A 181 -17.35 1.49 11.03
N GLU A 182 -17.29 2.82 10.88
CA GLU A 182 -17.72 3.79 11.90
C GLU A 182 -17.14 3.62 13.31
N TYR A 183 -15.87 3.21 13.43
CA TYR A 183 -15.24 2.98 14.74
C TYR A 183 -14.20 4.04 15.10
N ALA A 184 -14.53 4.87 16.09
CA ALA A 184 -13.71 6.00 16.55
C ALA A 184 -13.29 6.93 15.39
N GLU A 185 -12.01 7.28 15.30
CA GLU A 185 -11.44 8.06 14.19
C GLU A 185 -10.75 7.17 13.14
N LEU A 186 -10.99 5.86 13.17
CA LEU A 186 -10.33 4.92 12.27
C LEU A 186 -11.08 4.83 10.93
N PRO A 187 -10.35 4.72 9.80
CA PRO A 187 -10.95 4.35 8.52
C PRO A 187 -11.51 2.92 8.60
N VAL A 188 -12.34 2.51 7.63
CA VAL A 188 -12.80 1.12 7.54
C VAL A 188 -11.60 0.17 7.58
N PHE A 189 -11.63 -0.82 8.47
CA PHE A 189 -10.53 -1.77 8.64
C PHE A 189 -11.03 -3.20 8.83
N PRO A 190 -10.24 -4.20 8.40
CA PRO A 190 -10.56 -5.59 8.66
C PRO A 190 -10.09 -6.03 10.06
N TYR A 191 -10.97 -6.72 10.78
CA TYR A 191 -10.64 -7.50 11.98
C TYR A 191 -10.72 -9.00 11.64
N PHE A 192 -9.64 -9.73 11.90
CA PHE A 192 -9.49 -11.12 11.53
C PHE A 192 -9.70 -12.01 12.75
N VAL A 193 -10.42 -13.12 12.56
CA VAL A 193 -10.47 -14.25 13.48
C VAL A 193 -10.13 -15.50 12.67
N VAL A 194 -9.09 -16.22 13.06
CA VAL A 194 -8.62 -17.41 12.33
C VAL A 194 -8.44 -18.59 13.26
N SER A 195 -8.67 -19.79 12.74
CA SER A 195 -8.28 -21.02 13.42
C SER A 195 -6.97 -21.55 12.84
N TYR A 196 -5.99 -21.85 13.71
CA TYR A 196 -4.70 -22.41 13.33
C TYR A 196 -4.21 -23.37 14.43
N GLY A 197 -3.82 -24.59 14.05
CA GLY A 197 -3.28 -25.57 15.01
C GLY A 197 -4.26 -25.96 16.13
N GLY A 198 -5.57 -25.89 15.87
CA GLY A 198 -6.61 -26.17 16.87
C GLY A 198 -6.83 -25.05 17.89
N SER A 199 -6.23 -23.87 17.69
CA SER A 199 -6.46 -22.67 18.51
C SER A 199 -7.03 -21.54 17.64
N GLU A 200 -7.83 -20.67 18.26
CA GLU A 200 -8.38 -19.48 17.62
C GLU A 200 -7.54 -18.25 17.97
N TYR A 201 -7.23 -17.44 16.96
CA TYR A 201 -6.49 -16.20 17.07
C TYR A 201 -7.27 -15.07 16.45
N ASP A 202 -7.28 -13.93 17.12
CA ASP A 202 -7.84 -12.69 16.60
C ASP A 202 -6.72 -11.69 16.23
N SER A 203 -7.06 -10.61 15.52
CA SER A 203 -6.11 -9.56 15.15
C SER A 203 -5.27 -9.02 16.32
N LEU A 204 -5.76 -9.08 17.56
CA LEU A 204 -5.03 -8.57 18.73
C LEU A 204 -3.96 -9.53 19.24
N LYS A 205 -4.19 -10.83 19.05
CA LYS A 205 -3.33 -11.94 19.48
C LYS A 205 -2.40 -12.44 18.38
N MET A 206 -2.64 -12.09 17.12
CA MET A 206 -1.74 -12.40 16.01
C MET A 206 -0.40 -11.66 16.19
N GLY A 207 0.68 -12.43 16.36
CA GLY A 207 2.05 -11.95 16.53
C GLY A 207 3.06 -13.07 16.42
#